data_AF-A0A939UUJ1-F1
#
_entry.id   AF-A0A939UUJ1-F1
#
_cell.length_a   1.000
_cell.length_b   1.000
_cell.length_c   1.000
_cell.angle_alpha   90.00
_cell.angle_beta   90.00
_cell.angle_gamma   90.00
#
_symmetry.space_group_name_H-M   'P 1'
#
loop_
_entity.id
_entity.type
_entity.pdbx_description
1 polymer ?
#
loop_
_entity_poly.entity_id
_entity_poly.type
_entity_poly.pdbx_seq_one_letter_code
_entity_poly.pdbx_strand_id
1 'polypeptide(L)'
;MKRFFSFAIILVMLISLAACGKQTAVTDPTEAPVTQAPTNEAVKVTPEPTDAPEEPENGAFFKELHADEPLTADIDGDGADDTVLVTKTVTTSGGSEDYTHTVTITLASDPENPFEKSFERCYGFSGAVADFDSEDGRMEVIFSYDEESCDYVTFVFRVNGDGTAIDTFEESMMLGEDENYFNGYPENYSFDPEKGLVCQRPTEILGTFMVKGRFTVDKDGIRSAADMYEYPETTEEWGRITLTKELALTRLNEDLTEAEEVTLPVGTVIIQRYTDLASWVIVATEDGALYKASVRISETPDEWKIFINDVWQDELGEI
;
A
#
# COMPACT_ATOMS: atom_id res chain seq x y z
N MET A 1 39.30 -21.35 34.44
CA MET A 1 38.75 -22.25 35.47
C MET A 1 37.35 -22.64 35.00
N LYS A 2 37.15 -23.90 34.60
CA LYS A 2 36.44 -24.93 35.40
C LYS A 2 34.99 -24.51 35.71
N ARG A 3 33.91 -25.22 35.35
CA ARG A 3 33.69 -26.55 34.74
C ARG A 3 32.18 -26.70 34.45
N PHE A 4 31.85 -27.42 33.35
CA PHE A 4 30.88 -28.54 33.18
C PHE A 4 29.42 -28.41 33.74
N PHE A 5 28.38 -29.12 33.29
CA PHE A 5 28.12 -30.48 32.73
C PHE A 5 26.76 -30.36 31.96
N SER A 6 26.58 -30.84 30.71
CA SER A 6 26.06 -32.20 30.33
C SER A 6 24.56 -32.40 30.61
N PHE A 7 23.70 -33.13 29.86
CA PHE A 7 23.73 -34.11 28.74
C PHE A 7 22.22 -34.23 28.33
N ALA A 8 21.82 -34.21 27.05
CA ALA A 8 21.51 -35.36 26.18
C ALA A 8 20.74 -36.53 26.84
N ILE A 9 19.66 -37.05 26.18
CA ILE A 9 19.39 -38.49 25.82
C ILE A 9 17.89 -38.97 25.83
N ILE A 10 17.43 -39.44 24.65
CA ILE A 10 16.57 -40.64 24.32
C ILE A 10 15.04 -40.59 24.63
N LEU A 11 14.12 -40.64 23.63
CA LEU A 11 13.66 -41.74 22.73
C LEU A 11 12.90 -42.88 23.45
N VAL A 12 11.69 -43.22 22.96
CA VAL A 12 10.99 -44.55 22.88
C VAL A 12 9.46 -44.29 22.86
N MET A 13 8.77 -44.42 21.71
CA MET A 13 8.08 -45.61 21.17
C MET A 13 7.05 -46.26 22.12
N LEU A 14 5.75 -46.29 21.74
CA LEU A 14 4.97 -47.52 21.45
C LEU A 14 3.44 -47.33 21.43
N ILE A 15 2.91 -47.67 20.25
CA ILE A 15 1.61 -48.23 19.89
C ILE A 15 0.94 -49.12 20.96
N SER A 16 -0.38 -48.96 21.13
CA SER A 16 -1.28 -50.08 21.47
C SER A 16 -2.69 -49.88 20.89
N LEU A 17 -3.11 -50.87 20.10
CA LEU A 17 -4.44 -51.15 19.56
C LEU A 17 -5.27 -52.02 20.52
N ALA A 18 -6.60 -52.04 20.29
CA ALA A 18 -7.65 -53.03 20.62
C ALA A 18 -8.76 -52.46 21.53
N ALA A 19 -9.96 -52.12 20.99
CA ALA A 19 -11.07 -53.01 20.60
C ALA A 19 -11.94 -53.47 21.78
N CYS A 20 -13.24 -53.16 21.78
CA CYS A 20 -14.36 -54.12 21.77
C CYS A 20 -15.72 -53.40 21.94
N GLY A 21 -16.76 -53.85 21.23
CA GLY A 21 -18.14 -53.46 21.55
C GLY A 21 -19.15 -53.55 20.41
N LYS A 22 -19.32 -54.70 19.77
CA LYS A 22 -20.53 -55.03 19.01
C LYS A 22 -21.51 -55.73 19.95
N GLN A 23 -22.79 -55.35 19.93
CA GLN A 23 -23.88 -56.26 20.24
C GLN A 23 -25.10 -55.96 19.39
N THR A 24 -25.50 -56.97 18.61
CA THR A 24 -26.69 -57.06 17.77
C THR A 24 -27.88 -57.51 18.61
N ALA A 25 -29.10 -57.06 18.28
CA ALA A 25 -30.31 -57.83 18.48
C ALA A 25 -31.31 -57.56 17.34
N VAL A 26 -31.78 -58.65 16.76
CA VAL A 26 -32.73 -58.78 15.66
C VAL A 26 -34.12 -59.02 16.25
N THR A 27 -35.15 -58.40 15.66
CA THR A 27 -36.51 -58.98 15.61
C THR A 27 -37.22 -58.52 14.33
N ASP A 28 -37.50 -59.49 13.46
CA ASP A 28 -38.53 -59.48 12.40
C ASP A 28 -39.94 -59.46 13.05
N PRO A 29 -41.08 -59.14 12.37
CA PRO A 29 -41.49 -59.85 11.15
C PRO A 29 -42.39 -59.11 10.11
N THR A 30 -42.53 -59.73 8.94
CA THR A 30 -43.77 -59.93 8.13
C THR A 30 -43.85 -59.19 6.79
N GLU A 31 -43.84 -59.99 5.70
CA GLU A 31 -44.12 -59.63 4.31
C GLU A 31 -45.61 -59.37 4.02
N ALA A 32 -45.88 -58.40 3.13
CA ALA A 32 -46.80 -58.46 1.97
C ALA A 32 -46.85 -57.09 1.25
N PRO A 33 -47.39 -56.96 0.03
CA PRO A 33 -47.03 -57.63 -1.22
C PRO A 33 -46.50 -56.63 -2.27
N VAL A 34 -45.79 -57.18 -3.26
CA VAL A 34 -45.23 -56.50 -4.43
C VAL A 34 -46.33 -55.83 -5.27
N THR A 35 -46.20 -54.54 -5.53
CA THR A 35 -46.90 -53.82 -6.61
C THR A 35 -45.85 -53.27 -7.56
N GLN A 36 -45.80 -53.80 -8.79
CA GLN A 36 -45.00 -53.22 -9.87
C GLN A 36 -45.59 -51.88 -10.28
N ALA A 37 -44.78 -50.83 -10.20
CA ALA A 37 -45.03 -49.50 -10.77
C ALA A 37 -43.85 -49.14 -11.69
N PRO A 38 -44.07 -48.30 -12.71
CA PRO A 38 -43.33 -48.32 -13.96
C PRO A 38 -41.87 -47.88 -13.81
N THR A 39 -41.00 -48.49 -14.60
CA THR A 39 -39.63 -48.03 -14.87
C THR A 39 -39.67 -46.61 -15.44
N ASN A 40 -39.52 -45.60 -14.57
CA ASN A 40 -38.98 -44.33 -14.97
C ASN A 40 -37.47 -44.52 -15.12
N GLU A 41 -36.98 -44.52 -16.36
CA GLU A 41 -35.58 -44.21 -16.61
C GLU A 41 -35.34 -42.82 -16.01
N ALA A 42 -34.62 -42.78 -14.88
CA ALA A 42 -34.10 -41.54 -14.36
C ALA A 42 -33.15 -40.97 -15.41
N VAL A 43 -33.58 -39.92 -16.10
CA VAL A 43 -32.68 -39.04 -16.82
C VAL A 43 -31.65 -38.61 -15.79
N LYS A 44 -30.42 -39.12 -15.94
CA LYS A 44 -29.27 -38.65 -15.18
C LYS A 44 -29.02 -37.24 -15.69
N VAL A 45 -29.64 -36.26 -15.04
CA VAL A 45 -29.28 -34.85 -15.19
C VAL A 45 -27.86 -34.78 -14.64
N THR A 46 -26.88 -34.84 -15.55
CA THR A 46 -25.55 -34.31 -15.26
C THR A 46 -25.82 -32.85 -14.89
N PRO A 47 -25.52 -32.39 -13.67
CA PRO A 47 -25.60 -30.97 -13.39
C PRO A 47 -24.74 -30.29 -14.45
N GLU A 48 -25.32 -29.32 -15.16
CA GLU A 48 -24.50 -28.38 -15.91
C GLU A 48 -23.40 -27.89 -14.97
N PRO A 49 -22.14 -27.74 -15.45
CA PRO A 49 -21.15 -27.04 -14.66
C PRO A 49 -21.81 -25.75 -14.21
N THR A 50 -21.98 -25.61 -12.90
CA THR A 50 -22.43 -24.36 -12.32
C THR A 50 -21.38 -23.38 -12.79
N ASP A 51 -21.77 -22.45 -13.65
CA ASP A 51 -20.91 -21.33 -14.01
C ASP A 51 -20.33 -20.81 -12.70
N ALA A 52 -19.01 -20.62 -12.67
CA ALA A 52 -18.38 -19.94 -11.55
C ALA A 52 -19.20 -18.67 -11.27
N PRO A 53 -19.47 -18.32 -10.00
CA PRO A 53 -20.21 -17.11 -9.70
C PRO A 53 -19.61 -15.99 -10.56
N GLU A 54 -20.48 -15.31 -11.33
CA GLU A 54 -20.06 -14.11 -12.07
C GLU A 54 -19.35 -13.24 -11.04
N GLU A 55 -18.07 -12.92 -11.31
CA GLU A 55 -17.31 -12.08 -10.41
C GLU A 55 -18.13 -10.81 -10.13
N PRO A 56 -18.25 -10.39 -8.86
CA PRO A 56 -18.93 -9.14 -8.57
C PRO A 56 -18.30 -8.05 -9.45
N GLU A 57 -19.14 -7.30 -10.18
CA GLU A 57 -18.74 -6.28 -11.18
C GLU A 57 -17.81 -5.17 -10.62
N ASN A 58 -17.48 -5.19 -9.32
CA ASN A 58 -16.64 -4.22 -8.63
C ASN A 58 -15.37 -4.87 -8.06
N GLY A 59 -14.57 -5.49 -8.93
CA GLY A 59 -13.31 -6.18 -8.60
C GLY A 59 -12.23 -5.32 -7.94
N ALA A 60 -12.36 -3.99 -7.97
CA ALA A 60 -11.45 -3.07 -7.30
C ALA A 60 -12.24 -2.05 -6.48
N PHE A 61 -12.05 -2.09 -5.17
CA PHE A 61 -12.53 -1.02 -4.30
C PHE A 61 -11.47 0.09 -4.28
N PHE A 62 -11.89 1.36 -4.40
CA PHE A 62 -10.99 2.52 -4.29
C PHE A 62 -11.73 3.61 -3.53
N LYS A 63 -11.29 3.94 -2.32
CA LYS A 63 -11.86 5.05 -1.57
C LYS A 63 -10.80 5.65 -0.66
N GLU A 64 -10.73 6.97 -0.72
CA GLU A 64 -10.07 7.78 0.28
C GLU A 64 -10.81 7.66 1.61
N LEU A 65 -10.05 7.36 2.66
CA LEU A 65 -10.55 7.22 4.02
C LEU A 65 -9.95 8.31 4.91
N HIS A 66 -10.83 9.15 5.45
CA HIS A 66 -10.48 10.05 6.54
C HIS A 66 -10.59 9.32 7.88
N ALA A 67 -9.85 9.80 8.87
CA ALA A 67 -9.88 9.21 10.20
C ALA A 67 -11.29 9.25 10.82
N ASP A 68 -11.60 8.20 11.58
CA ASP A 68 -12.77 8.00 12.44
C ASP A 68 -14.12 7.83 11.73
N GLU A 69 -14.13 7.73 10.40
CA GLU A 69 -15.31 7.36 9.62
C GLU A 69 -15.20 5.92 9.08
N PRO A 70 -16.05 4.98 9.55
CA PRO A 70 -16.03 3.62 9.03
C PRO A 70 -16.63 3.59 7.62
N LEU A 71 -15.99 2.81 6.78
CA LEU A 71 -16.44 2.46 5.45
C LEU A 71 -17.01 1.05 5.45
N THR A 72 -18.06 0.84 4.67
CA THR A 72 -18.56 -0.49 4.33
C THR A 72 -18.32 -0.77 2.85
N ALA A 73 -17.71 -1.92 2.55
CA ALA A 73 -17.43 -2.39 1.19
C ALA A 73 -17.09 -3.89 1.21
N ASP A 74 -17.31 -4.59 0.10
CA ASP A 74 -16.85 -5.96 -0.14
C ASP A 74 -15.34 -5.92 -0.47
N ILE A 75 -14.50 -6.17 0.54
CA ILE A 75 -13.04 -6.03 0.46
C ILE A 75 -12.40 -7.32 -0.04
N ASP A 76 -12.87 -8.48 0.42
CA ASP A 76 -12.35 -9.80 0.02
C ASP A 76 -13.03 -10.39 -1.23
N GLY A 77 -14.16 -9.83 -1.68
CA GLY A 77 -14.86 -10.29 -2.88
C GLY A 77 -15.86 -11.40 -2.66
N ASP A 78 -16.17 -11.75 -1.42
CA ASP A 78 -17.14 -12.80 -1.11
C ASP A 78 -18.60 -12.37 -1.33
N GLY A 79 -18.81 -11.08 -1.65
CA GLY A 79 -20.12 -10.46 -1.90
C GLY A 79 -20.84 -10.00 -0.64
N ALA A 80 -20.21 -10.11 0.53
CA ALA A 80 -20.67 -9.55 1.79
C ALA A 80 -20.02 -8.19 2.07
N ASP A 81 -20.66 -7.43 2.96
CA ASP A 81 -20.21 -6.08 3.32
C ASP A 81 -19.22 -6.15 4.50
N ASP A 82 -17.94 -5.87 4.24
CA ASP A 82 -16.90 -5.72 5.26
C ASP A 82 -16.84 -4.29 5.80
N THR A 83 -16.10 -4.08 6.88
CA THR A 83 -15.85 -2.75 7.44
C THR A 83 -14.38 -2.38 7.42
N VAL A 84 -14.06 -1.19 6.90
CA VAL A 84 -12.74 -0.57 7.02
C VAL A 84 -12.84 0.66 7.91
N LEU A 85 -12.04 0.71 8.96
CA LEU A 85 -11.94 1.86 9.86
C LEU A 85 -10.50 2.37 9.88
N VAL A 86 -10.36 3.68 9.73
CA VAL A 86 -9.09 4.37 9.85
C VAL A 86 -9.09 5.20 11.13
N THR A 87 -8.05 5.11 11.95
CA THR A 87 -7.92 5.90 13.18
C THR A 87 -6.58 6.61 13.23
N LYS A 88 -6.56 7.83 13.80
CA LYS A 88 -5.37 8.65 14.00
C LYS A 88 -5.09 8.78 15.49
N THR A 89 -3.96 8.27 15.96
CA THR A 89 -3.49 8.46 17.33
C THR A 89 -2.35 9.47 17.35
N VAL A 90 -2.44 10.47 18.24
CA VAL A 90 -1.39 11.48 18.44
C VAL A 90 -0.72 11.24 19.78
N THR A 91 0.60 11.05 19.78
CA THR A 91 1.40 10.93 20.99
C THR A 91 2.32 12.14 21.11
N THR A 92 2.20 12.89 22.22
CA THR A 92 3.09 14.04 22.47
C THR A 92 4.23 13.63 23.40
N SER A 93 5.48 13.75 22.94
CA SER A 93 6.67 13.48 23.73
C SER A 93 7.70 14.58 23.54
N GLY A 94 8.20 15.19 24.61
CA GLY A 94 9.30 16.17 24.51
C GLY A 94 8.99 17.45 23.71
N GLY A 95 7.72 17.72 23.39
CA GLY A 95 7.33 18.87 22.58
C GLY A 95 7.20 18.58 21.08
N SER A 96 7.38 17.32 20.65
CA SER A 96 7.01 16.84 19.32
C SER A 96 5.71 16.03 19.39
N GLU A 97 4.95 16.05 18.29
CA GLU A 97 3.77 15.22 18.09
C GLU A 97 4.11 14.08 17.12
N ASP A 98 3.94 12.85 17.58
CA ASP A 98 4.07 11.65 16.77
C ASP A 98 2.67 11.17 16.36
N TYR A 99 2.47 11.04 15.06
CA TYR A 99 1.21 10.59 14.48
C TYR A 99 1.32 9.11 14.10
N THR A 100 0.40 8.30 14.62
CA THR A 100 0.22 6.89 14.22
C THR A 100 -1.11 6.74 13.52
N HIS A 101 -1.07 6.24 12.29
CA HIS A 101 -2.26 5.94 11.50
C HIS A 101 -2.53 4.44 11.57
N THR A 102 -3.72 4.02 11.97
CA THR A 102 -4.09 2.60 12.07
C THR A 102 -5.30 2.29 11.20
N VAL A 103 -5.14 1.30 10.32
CA VAL A 103 -6.21 0.75 9.48
C VAL A 103 -6.66 -0.57 10.10
N THR A 104 -7.96 -0.67 10.35
CA THR A 104 -8.63 -1.87 10.86
C THR A 104 -9.62 -2.35 9.80
N ILE A 105 -9.49 -3.60 9.37
CA ILE A 105 -10.42 -4.27 8.45
C ILE A 105 -11.11 -5.40 9.21
N THR A 106 -12.44 -5.39 9.20
CA THR A 106 -13.29 -6.40 9.82
C THR A 106 -14.09 -7.08 8.72
N LEU A 107 -13.74 -8.34 8.43
CA LEU A 107 -14.46 -9.13 7.44
C LEU A 107 -15.83 -9.55 7.98
N ALA A 108 -16.85 -9.58 7.12
CA ALA A 108 -18.17 -10.11 7.46
C ALA A 108 -18.11 -11.60 7.83
N SER A 109 -17.20 -12.33 7.18
CA SER A 109 -16.94 -13.76 7.38
C SER A 109 -16.20 -14.07 8.71
N ASP A 110 -15.42 -13.12 9.23
CA ASP A 110 -14.64 -13.27 10.46
C ASP A 110 -14.63 -11.98 11.34
N PRO A 111 -15.79 -11.59 11.91
CA PRO A 111 -15.91 -10.33 12.65
C PRO A 111 -15.15 -10.30 14.00
N GLU A 112 -14.69 -11.45 14.49
CA GLU A 112 -14.00 -11.56 15.80
C GLU A 112 -12.48 -11.44 15.67
N ASN A 113 -11.92 -11.48 14.46
CA ASN A 113 -10.49 -11.39 14.21
C ASN A 113 -10.18 -10.30 13.17
N PRO A 114 -10.37 -9.01 13.51
CA PRO A 114 -10.07 -7.93 12.58
C PRO A 114 -8.57 -7.89 12.25
N PHE A 115 -8.28 -7.58 11.00
CA PHE A 115 -6.94 -7.25 10.56
C PHE A 115 -6.60 -5.82 10.99
N GLU A 116 -5.44 -5.62 11.60
CA GLU A 116 -4.97 -4.29 12.02
C GLU A 116 -3.56 -4.02 11.51
N LYS A 117 -3.38 -2.83 10.93
CA LYS A 117 -2.08 -2.34 10.50
C LYS A 117 -1.88 -0.89 10.92
N SER A 118 -0.80 -0.66 11.67
CA SER A 118 -0.34 0.69 12.01
C SER A 118 0.83 1.12 11.14
N PHE A 119 0.80 2.39 10.76
CA PHE A 119 1.84 3.08 10.01
C PHE A 119 2.38 4.22 10.87
N GLU A 120 3.68 4.16 11.12
CA GLU A 120 4.43 5.18 11.85
C GLU A 120 5.13 6.09 10.82
N ARG A 121 5.04 7.41 11.03
CA ARG A 121 5.69 8.53 10.30
C ARG A 121 4.89 9.22 9.20
N CYS A 122 5.11 10.53 9.19
CA CYS A 122 4.46 11.54 8.38
C CYS A 122 5.12 11.80 7.00
N TYR A 123 6.21 11.11 6.63
CA TYR A 123 7.04 11.55 5.48
C TYR A 123 7.35 10.44 4.46
N GLY A 124 6.37 9.61 4.13
CA GLY A 124 6.52 8.64 3.06
C GLY A 124 5.21 7.98 2.66
N PHE A 125 5.33 7.02 1.75
CA PHE A 125 4.27 6.05 1.50
C PHE A 125 4.47 4.86 2.44
N SER A 126 3.36 4.33 2.92
CA SER A 126 3.32 3.12 3.72
C SER A 126 2.24 2.20 3.18
N GLY A 127 2.45 0.90 3.32
CA GLY A 127 1.38 -0.02 2.97
C GLY A 127 1.60 -1.44 3.44
N ALA A 128 0.57 -2.23 3.23
CA ALA A 128 0.48 -3.63 3.61
C ALA A 128 -0.29 -4.40 2.55
N VAL A 129 -0.03 -5.70 2.51
CA VAL A 129 -0.79 -6.64 1.70
C VAL A 129 -1.41 -7.66 2.66
N ALA A 130 -2.65 -7.99 2.41
CA ALA A 130 -3.39 -9.07 3.02
C ALA A 130 -3.96 -9.96 1.91
N ASP A 131 -4.20 -11.21 2.24
CA ASP A 131 -4.88 -12.17 1.36
C ASP A 131 -5.99 -12.74 2.23
N PHE A 132 -7.17 -12.12 2.13
CA PHE A 132 -8.33 -12.46 2.96
C PHE A 132 -9.08 -13.69 2.43
N ASP A 133 -9.04 -13.94 1.11
CA ASP A 133 -9.51 -15.17 0.48
C ASP A 133 -8.41 -15.83 -0.38
N SER A 134 -7.64 -16.72 0.25
CA SER A 134 -6.53 -17.41 -0.42
C SER A 134 -6.90 -18.31 -1.61
N GLU A 135 -8.20 -18.54 -1.85
CA GLU A 135 -8.68 -19.37 -2.95
C GLU A 135 -9.08 -18.55 -4.20
N ASP A 136 -9.22 -17.23 -4.10
CA ASP A 136 -9.63 -16.36 -5.21
C ASP A 136 -8.45 -15.95 -6.12
N GLY A 137 -7.22 -16.18 -5.66
CA GLY A 137 -5.99 -15.86 -6.38
C GLY A 137 -5.67 -14.37 -6.44
N ARG A 138 -6.19 -13.57 -5.52
CA ARG A 138 -6.01 -12.12 -5.39
C ARG A 138 -5.35 -11.78 -4.05
N MET A 139 -5.07 -10.49 -3.88
CA MET A 139 -4.58 -9.92 -2.63
C MET A 139 -5.16 -8.52 -2.45
N GLU A 140 -5.45 -8.16 -1.21
CA GLU A 140 -5.87 -6.83 -0.80
C GLU A 140 -4.65 -5.99 -0.42
N VAL A 141 -4.60 -4.79 -0.96
CA VAL A 141 -3.53 -3.83 -0.77
C VAL A 141 -4.08 -2.66 0.02
N ILE A 142 -3.47 -2.38 1.16
CA ILE A 142 -3.70 -1.17 1.95
C ILE A 142 -2.52 -0.25 1.71
N PHE A 143 -2.79 0.95 1.22
CA PHE A 143 -1.77 1.93 0.89
C PHE A 143 -2.13 3.28 1.48
N SER A 144 -1.19 3.90 2.20
CA SER A 144 -1.42 5.13 2.94
C SER A 144 -0.24 6.08 2.78
N TYR A 145 -0.50 7.37 2.73
CA TYR A 145 0.53 8.41 2.75
C TYR A 145 -0.02 9.69 3.38
N ASP A 146 0.90 10.53 3.81
CA ASP A 146 0.60 11.89 4.27
C ASP A 146 0.34 12.82 3.08
N GLU A 147 -0.88 13.34 2.98
CA GLU A 147 -1.31 14.30 1.98
C GLU A 147 -0.89 15.73 2.35
N GLU A 148 -0.75 16.09 3.62
CA GLU A 148 -0.09 17.32 4.08
C GLU A 148 -0.21 17.35 5.60
N SER A 149 0.79 17.86 6.32
CA SER A 149 0.62 18.16 7.75
C SER A 149 0.08 16.99 8.60
N CYS A 150 0.47 15.75 8.28
CA CYS A 150 0.02 14.52 8.94
C CYS A 150 -1.46 14.17 8.71
N ASP A 151 -2.06 14.65 7.62
CA ASP A 151 -3.37 14.24 7.15
C ASP A 151 -3.20 13.08 6.18
N TYR A 152 -3.48 11.88 6.67
CA TYR A 152 -3.26 10.66 5.91
C TYR A 152 -4.44 10.38 5.00
N VAL A 153 -4.13 10.06 3.76
CA VAL A 153 -5.05 9.44 2.82
C VAL A 153 -4.70 7.96 2.74
N THR A 154 -5.72 7.12 2.94
CA THR A 154 -5.61 5.67 2.85
C THR A 154 -6.51 5.12 1.75
N PHE A 155 -5.96 4.20 0.98
CA PHE A 155 -6.59 3.43 -0.07
C PHE A 155 -6.54 1.95 0.27
N VAL A 156 -7.64 1.24 -0.03
CA VAL A 156 -7.72 -0.21 0.02
C VAL A 156 -8.23 -0.68 -1.32
N PHE A 157 -7.50 -1.59 -1.99
CA PHE A 157 -7.85 -2.10 -3.32
C PHE A 157 -7.34 -3.52 -3.53
N ARG A 158 -7.79 -4.21 -4.59
CA ARG A 158 -7.36 -5.59 -4.91
C ARG A 158 -6.43 -5.65 -6.11
N VAL A 159 -5.50 -6.60 -6.07
CA VAL A 159 -4.59 -6.97 -7.16
C VAL A 159 -4.62 -8.49 -7.37
N ASN A 160 -4.16 -8.96 -8.52
CA ASN A 160 -3.92 -10.38 -8.72
C ASN A 160 -2.84 -10.88 -7.74
N GLY A 161 -2.82 -12.18 -7.42
CA GLY A 161 -1.86 -12.79 -6.50
C GLY A 161 -0.37 -12.67 -6.91
N ASP A 162 -0.10 -12.22 -8.13
CA ASP A 162 1.24 -11.88 -8.62
C ASP A 162 1.58 -10.38 -8.48
N GLY A 163 0.67 -9.57 -7.92
CA GLY A 163 0.82 -8.13 -7.72
C GLY A 163 0.40 -7.27 -8.91
N THR A 164 -0.11 -7.86 -9.99
CA THR A 164 -0.59 -7.11 -11.16
C THR A 164 -2.00 -6.57 -10.96
N ALA A 165 -2.35 -5.51 -11.69
CA ALA A 165 -3.69 -4.96 -11.67
C ALA A 165 -4.73 -5.98 -12.16
N ILE A 166 -5.92 -5.96 -11.57
CA ILE A 166 -7.08 -6.72 -12.08
C ILE A 166 -7.57 -6.02 -13.36
N ASP A 167 -8.03 -6.75 -14.38
CA ASP A 167 -8.43 -6.16 -15.66
C ASP A 167 -9.51 -5.05 -15.52
N THR A 168 -10.41 -5.13 -14.53
CA THR A 168 -11.40 -4.08 -14.20
C THR A 168 -10.81 -2.80 -13.60
N PHE A 169 -9.55 -2.86 -13.17
CA PHE A 169 -8.78 -1.72 -12.64
C PHE A 169 -8.38 -0.76 -13.77
N GLU A 170 -8.13 -1.26 -14.99
CA GLU A 170 -7.75 -0.42 -16.13
C GLU A 170 -8.90 0.45 -16.64
N GLU A 171 -10.16 -0.04 -16.62
CA GLU A 171 -11.32 0.73 -17.11
C GLU A 171 -11.78 1.84 -16.15
N SER A 172 -11.68 1.63 -14.83
CA SER A 172 -12.10 2.62 -13.83
C SER A 172 -11.12 3.78 -13.65
N MET A 173 -9.83 3.57 -13.94
CA MET A 173 -8.79 4.61 -13.93
C MET A 173 -8.74 5.43 -15.23
N MET A 174 -9.35 4.94 -16.31
CA MET A 174 -9.41 5.61 -17.61
C MET A 174 -10.59 6.59 -17.75
N LEU A 175 -11.50 6.65 -16.77
CA LEU A 175 -12.60 7.63 -16.72
C LEU A 175 -12.16 8.94 -16.06
N GLY A 176 -11.05 9.49 -16.54
CA GLY A 176 -10.80 10.92 -16.46
C GLY A 176 -11.54 11.60 -17.60
N GLU A 177 -12.86 11.77 -17.46
CA GLU A 177 -13.69 12.80 -18.13
C GLU A 177 -15.16 12.46 -17.87
N ASP A 178 -15.81 13.36 -17.13
CA ASP A 178 -17.26 13.47 -16.95
C ASP A 178 -17.97 12.49 -15.98
N GLU A 179 -18.36 13.08 -14.84
CA GLU A 179 -19.48 12.68 -13.98
C GLU A 179 -19.27 11.46 -13.05
N ASN A 180 -18.29 11.54 -12.16
CA ASN A 180 -18.46 11.18 -10.75
C ASN A 180 -17.35 11.85 -9.92
N TYR A 181 -17.75 12.79 -9.05
CA TYR A 181 -16.83 13.41 -8.08
C TYR A 181 -16.38 12.37 -7.06
N PHE A 182 -15.32 11.63 -7.38
CA PHE A 182 -14.42 11.08 -6.38
C PHE A 182 -13.53 12.22 -5.91
N ASN A 183 -13.71 12.63 -4.66
CA ASN A 183 -13.00 13.77 -4.08
C ASN A 183 -11.58 13.38 -3.60
N GLY A 184 -10.95 12.43 -4.27
CA GLY A 184 -9.57 12.00 -4.14
C GLY A 184 -9.08 11.70 -5.56
N TYR A 185 -8.30 12.62 -6.11
CA TYR A 185 -7.86 12.70 -7.50
C TYR A 185 -7.45 11.32 -8.11
N PRO A 186 -8.26 10.67 -8.97
CA PRO A 186 -7.90 9.39 -9.61
C PRO A 186 -6.66 9.48 -10.51
N GLU A 187 -6.26 10.70 -10.88
CA GLU A 187 -4.99 11.04 -11.53
C GLU A 187 -3.73 10.79 -10.68
N ASN A 188 -3.90 10.55 -9.37
CA ASN A 188 -2.79 10.29 -8.45
C ASN A 188 -2.32 8.83 -8.44
N TYR A 189 -3.01 7.92 -9.14
CA TYR A 189 -2.63 6.51 -9.18
C TYR A 189 -2.59 6.02 -10.61
N SER A 190 -1.81 4.98 -10.88
CA SER A 190 -1.93 4.18 -12.11
C SER A 190 -1.18 2.88 -11.91
N PHE A 191 -1.59 1.84 -12.64
CA PHE A 191 -0.77 0.66 -12.80
C PHE A 191 -0.07 0.73 -14.16
N ASP A 192 1.25 0.67 -14.12
CA ASP A 192 2.10 0.55 -15.31
C ASP A 192 2.56 -0.92 -15.38
N PRO A 193 2.22 -1.67 -16.44
CA PRO A 193 2.59 -3.08 -16.56
C PRO A 193 4.09 -3.36 -16.44
N GLU A 194 4.95 -2.38 -16.74
CA GLU A 194 6.40 -2.49 -16.62
C GLU A 194 6.92 -1.97 -15.28
N LYS A 195 6.21 -1.04 -14.63
CA LYS A 195 6.70 -0.30 -13.45
C LYS A 195 5.90 -0.53 -12.18
N GLY A 196 4.87 -1.35 -12.22
CA GLY A 196 4.00 -1.67 -11.09
C GLY A 196 3.04 -0.52 -10.74
N LEU A 197 2.72 -0.42 -9.46
CA LEU A 197 1.85 0.62 -8.92
C LEU A 197 2.59 1.97 -8.91
N VAL A 198 2.02 3.00 -9.53
CA VAL A 198 2.52 4.36 -9.51
C VAL A 198 1.58 5.21 -8.67
N CYS A 199 2.10 5.89 -7.66
CA CYS A 199 1.33 6.74 -6.76
C CYS A 199 1.90 8.15 -6.76
N GLN A 200 1.04 9.15 -6.58
CA GLN A 200 1.41 10.54 -6.45
C GLN A 200 1.05 11.06 -5.07
N ARG A 201 1.93 11.89 -4.51
CA ARG A 201 1.64 12.63 -3.28
C ARG A 201 2.24 14.02 -3.35
N PRO A 202 1.72 14.98 -2.59
CA PRO A 202 2.38 16.27 -2.46
C PRO A 202 3.68 16.15 -1.65
N THR A 203 4.59 17.05 -1.97
CA THR A 203 5.80 17.39 -1.20
C THR A 203 5.93 18.90 -1.17
N GLU A 204 6.53 19.43 -0.11
CA GLU A 204 6.81 20.86 0.04
C GLU A 204 8.29 21.20 -0.14
N ILE A 205 9.13 20.19 -0.45
CA ILE A 205 10.56 20.37 -0.66
C ILE A 205 10.75 21.20 -1.94
N LEU A 206 11.27 22.41 -1.76
CA LEU A 206 11.47 23.41 -2.82
C LEU A 206 10.16 23.80 -3.53
N GLY A 207 9.05 23.86 -2.80
CA GLY A 207 7.71 24.23 -3.30
C GLY A 207 6.71 23.08 -3.24
N THR A 208 5.43 23.39 -3.46
CA THR A 208 4.32 22.42 -3.37
C THR A 208 4.12 21.71 -4.71
N PHE A 209 4.51 20.44 -4.81
CA PHE A 209 4.41 19.65 -6.04
C PHE A 209 3.96 18.21 -5.76
N MET A 210 3.28 17.60 -6.75
CA MET A 210 2.91 16.18 -6.71
C MET A 210 4.05 15.32 -7.25
N VAL A 211 4.76 14.62 -6.36
CA VAL A 211 5.84 13.70 -6.73
C VAL A 211 5.34 12.27 -6.90
N LYS A 212 5.96 11.54 -7.82
CA LYS A 212 5.58 10.17 -8.19
C LYS A 212 6.48 9.16 -7.50
N GLY A 213 5.87 8.22 -6.77
CA GLY A 213 6.50 7.00 -6.30
C GLY A 213 6.10 5.81 -7.17
N ARG A 214 6.99 4.82 -7.26
CA ARG A 214 6.74 3.57 -7.99
C ARG A 214 6.91 2.42 -7.02
N PHE A 215 6.01 1.45 -7.06
CA PHE A 215 5.91 0.38 -6.09
C PHE A 215 5.70 -0.96 -6.75
N THR A 216 6.43 -1.94 -6.26
CA THR A 216 6.15 -3.36 -6.48
C THR A 216 5.25 -3.85 -5.36
N VAL A 217 4.23 -4.62 -5.72
CA VAL A 217 3.32 -5.29 -4.78
C VAL A 217 3.54 -6.78 -4.92
N ASP A 218 3.71 -7.48 -3.81
CA ASP A 218 3.71 -8.94 -3.75
C ASP A 218 3.15 -9.42 -2.41
N LYS A 219 3.03 -10.74 -2.24
CA LYS A 219 2.53 -11.37 -1.00
C LYS A 219 3.31 -11.00 0.27
N ASP A 220 4.54 -10.51 0.12
CA ASP A 220 5.41 -10.12 1.23
C ASP A 220 5.30 -8.61 1.52
N GLY A 221 4.53 -7.85 0.73
CA GLY A 221 4.14 -6.46 0.97
C GLY A 221 4.32 -5.54 -0.23
N ILE A 222 4.32 -4.24 0.08
CA ILE A 222 4.55 -3.16 -0.90
C ILE A 222 5.96 -2.62 -0.70
N ARG A 223 6.73 -2.51 -1.78
CA ARG A 223 8.10 -1.99 -1.74
C ARG A 223 8.29 -0.95 -2.82
N SER A 224 9.01 0.12 -2.49
CA SER A 224 9.41 1.09 -3.49
C SER A 224 10.26 0.40 -4.56
N ALA A 225 9.88 0.56 -5.83
CA ALA A 225 10.62 0.05 -6.98
C ALA A 225 11.92 0.86 -7.20
N ALA A 226 11.97 2.08 -6.67
CA ALA A 226 13.15 2.94 -6.65
C ALA A 226 13.25 3.68 -5.31
N ASP A 227 14.46 3.94 -4.82
CA ASP A 227 14.68 4.71 -3.59
C ASP A 227 14.48 6.24 -3.79
N MET A 228 13.73 6.64 -4.82
CA MET A 228 13.54 8.03 -5.22
C MET A 228 12.14 8.29 -5.75
N TYR A 229 11.62 9.47 -5.42
CA TYR A 229 10.37 10.01 -5.92
C TYR A 229 10.65 11.04 -7.00
N GLU A 230 9.91 10.96 -8.10
CA GLU A 230 10.13 11.78 -9.30
C GLU A 230 9.25 13.04 -9.24
N TYR A 231 9.82 14.21 -9.43
CA TYR A 231 9.04 15.44 -9.64
C TYR A 231 8.38 15.42 -11.03
N PRO A 232 7.21 16.05 -11.21
CA PRO A 232 6.49 16.05 -12.47
C PRO A 232 7.19 16.95 -13.49
N GLU A 233 7.01 16.67 -14.79
CA GLU A 233 7.59 17.48 -15.88
C GLU A 233 7.18 18.96 -15.81
N THR A 234 6.01 19.27 -15.23
CA THR A 234 5.54 20.64 -15.01
C THR A 234 6.48 21.46 -14.14
N THR A 235 7.34 20.84 -13.33
CA THR A 235 8.40 21.57 -12.60
C THR A 235 9.39 22.25 -13.53
N GLU A 236 9.56 21.80 -14.77
CA GLU A 236 10.42 22.48 -15.73
C GLU A 236 9.93 23.88 -16.11
N GLU A 237 8.63 24.13 -15.98
CA GLU A 237 8.00 25.42 -16.23
C GLU A 237 7.74 26.18 -14.92
N TRP A 238 7.17 25.50 -13.91
CA TRP A 238 6.64 26.12 -12.68
C TRP A 238 7.50 25.92 -11.43
N GLY A 239 8.52 25.05 -11.47
CA GLY A 239 9.39 24.72 -10.33
C GLY A 239 10.76 25.38 -10.39
N ARG A 240 10.95 26.34 -11.31
CA ARG A 240 12.25 26.98 -11.56
C ARG A 240 12.57 27.99 -10.46
N ILE A 241 13.58 27.70 -9.65
CA ILE A 241 14.01 28.60 -8.59
C ILE A 241 15.28 29.33 -9.03
N THR A 242 15.22 30.66 -9.11
CA THR A 242 16.41 31.49 -9.34
C THR A 242 17.08 31.80 -8.00
N LEU A 243 18.30 31.28 -7.79
CA LEU A 243 19.00 31.43 -6.53
C LEU A 243 19.28 32.91 -6.19
N THR A 244 18.85 33.36 -5.02
CA THR A 244 19.17 34.67 -4.45
C THR A 244 20.36 34.62 -3.48
N LYS A 245 20.80 33.41 -3.12
CA LYS A 245 21.97 33.11 -2.30
C LYS A 245 22.85 32.08 -2.99
N GLU A 246 24.14 32.08 -2.65
CA GLU A 246 25.01 30.96 -3.03
C GLU A 246 24.54 29.69 -2.31
N LEU A 247 24.55 28.56 -3.01
CA LEU A 247 24.11 27.27 -2.48
C LEU A 247 25.18 26.22 -2.72
N ALA A 248 25.79 25.71 -1.65
CA ALA A 248 26.68 24.56 -1.72
C ALA A 248 25.86 23.29 -1.95
N LEU A 249 26.26 22.44 -2.88
CA LEU A 249 25.59 21.20 -3.28
C LEU A 249 26.64 20.16 -3.71
N THR A 250 26.26 18.88 -3.71
CA THR A 250 27.08 17.82 -4.27
C THR A 250 26.73 17.60 -5.74
N ARG A 251 27.66 17.83 -6.66
CA ARG A 251 27.47 17.51 -8.09
C ARG A 251 27.40 16.01 -8.28
N LEU A 252 26.49 15.57 -9.16
CA LEU A 252 26.31 14.16 -9.51
C LEU A 252 26.85 13.85 -10.91
N ASN A 253 27.30 12.60 -11.09
CA ASN A 253 27.55 12.01 -12.40
C ASN A 253 26.22 11.58 -13.06
N GLU A 254 26.28 11.17 -14.34
CA GLU A 254 25.09 10.67 -15.08
C GLU A 254 24.45 9.43 -14.43
N ASP A 255 25.24 8.62 -13.72
CA ASP A 255 24.78 7.45 -12.96
C ASP A 255 24.31 7.80 -11.54
N LEU A 256 24.12 9.09 -11.24
CA LEU A 256 23.71 9.64 -9.95
C LEU A 256 24.70 9.41 -8.80
N THR A 257 25.91 8.95 -9.08
CA THR A 257 26.97 8.87 -8.07
C THR A 257 27.52 10.26 -7.75
N GLU A 258 27.87 10.48 -6.48
CA GLU A 258 28.42 11.75 -5.99
C GLU A 258 29.83 11.99 -6.57
N ALA A 259 30.06 13.17 -7.14
CA ALA A 259 31.31 13.54 -7.80
C ALA A 259 32.15 14.51 -6.94
N GLU A 260 31.66 15.73 -6.73
CA GLU A 260 32.37 16.78 -6.00
C GLU A 260 31.41 17.80 -5.37
N GLU A 261 31.85 18.48 -4.32
CA GLU A 261 31.12 19.61 -3.74
C GLU A 261 31.31 20.86 -4.60
N VAL A 262 30.21 21.53 -4.94
CA VAL A 262 30.16 22.74 -5.78
C VAL A 262 29.28 23.78 -5.11
N THR A 263 29.72 25.04 -5.12
CA THR A 263 28.86 26.17 -4.72
C THR A 263 28.29 26.82 -5.96
N LEU A 264 26.97 26.71 -6.13
CA LEU A 264 26.25 27.39 -7.20
C LEU A 264 26.15 28.89 -6.88
N PRO A 265 26.46 29.78 -7.84
CA PRO A 265 26.39 31.22 -7.62
C PRO A 265 24.94 31.73 -7.61
N VAL A 266 24.75 32.90 -7.00
CA VAL A 266 23.52 33.69 -7.12
C VAL A 266 23.15 33.89 -8.60
N GLY A 267 21.86 33.76 -8.91
CA GLY A 267 21.32 33.86 -10.26
C GLY A 267 21.26 32.53 -11.02
N THR A 268 21.83 31.45 -10.48
CA THR A 268 21.67 30.11 -11.05
C THR A 268 20.21 29.68 -10.93
N VAL A 269 19.63 29.13 -12.00
CA VAL A 269 18.30 28.52 -11.94
C VAL A 269 18.44 27.03 -11.66
N ILE A 270 17.71 26.55 -10.66
CA ILE A 270 17.61 25.13 -10.32
C ILE A 270 16.17 24.63 -10.52
N ILE A 271 16.03 23.34 -10.85
CA ILE A 271 14.75 22.68 -11.08
C ILE A 271 14.77 21.31 -10.39
N GLN A 272 13.76 20.99 -9.61
CA GLN A 272 13.66 19.73 -8.87
C GLN A 272 13.54 18.54 -9.82
N ARG A 273 14.13 17.40 -9.46
CA ARG A 273 14.07 16.16 -10.26
C ARG A 273 13.69 14.96 -9.42
N TYR A 274 14.37 14.76 -8.30
CA TYR A 274 14.14 13.62 -7.43
C TYR A 274 14.23 14.00 -5.96
N THR A 275 13.58 13.24 -5.08
CA THR A 275 13.68 13.39 -3.62
C THR A 275 13.45 12.05 -2.95
N ASP A 276 13.87 11.89 -1.69
CA ASP A 276 13.41 10.80 -0.81
C ASP A 276 12.29 11.24 0.14
N LEU A 277 11.76 12.45 -0.03
CA LEU A 277 10.74 13.10 0.81
C LEU A 277 11.22 13.51 2.21
N ALA A 278 12.48 13.25 2.57
CA ALA A 278 12.90 13.36 3.97
C ALA A 278 14.27 13.99 4.15
N SER A 279 15.28 13.51 3.43
CA SER A 279 16.68 13.78 3.72
C SER A 279 17.48 14.35 2.56
N TRP A 280 17.00 14.27 1.31
CA TRP A 280 17.68 14.89 0.18
C TRP A 280 16.75 15.25 -0.97
N VAL A 281 17.23 16.17 -1.81
CA VAL A 281 16.62 16.51 -3.11
C VAL A 281 17.71 16.60 -4.17
N ILE A 282 17.40 16.09 -5.38
CA ILE A 282 18.22 16.24 -6.58
C ILE A 282 17.58 17.31 -7.45
N VAL A 283 18.39 18.28 -7.88
CA VAL A 283 18.01 19.37 -8.77
C VAL A 283 18.88 19.37 -10.02
N ALA A 284 18.33 19.88 -11.12
CA ALA A 284 19.03 20.16 -12.36
C ALA A 284 19.23 21.66 -12.54
N THR A 285 20.36 22.08 -13.11
CA THR A 285 20.55 23.43 -13.65
C THR A 285 20.11 23.51 -15.12
N GLU A 286 19.98 24.71 -15.69
CA GLU A 286 19.52 24.89 -17.09
C GLU A 286 20.41 24.21 -18.14
N ASP A 287 21.69 24.00 -17.83
CA ASP A 287 22.64 23.27 -18.67
C ASP A 287 22.54 21.74 -18.52
N GLY A 288 21.62 21.25 -17.68
CA GLY A 288 21.33 19.84 -17.45
C GLY A 288 22.22 19.18 -16.39
N ALA A 289 23.13 19.90 -15.73
CA ALA A 289 23.94 19.32 -14.66
C ALA A 289 23.09 19.02 -13.42
N LEU A 290 23.33 17.85 -12.80
CA LEU A 290 22.60 17.38 -11.63
C LEU A 290 23.37 17.63 -10.33
N TYR A 291 22.63 18.03 -9.29
CA TYR A 291 23.17 18.32 -7.97
C TYR A 291 22.26 17.75 -6.90
N LYS A 292 22.84 17.26 -5.80
CA LYS A 292 22.15 16.77 -4.62
C LYS A 292 22.32 17.76 -3.46
N ALA A 293 21.22 18.04 -2.78
CA ALA A 293 21.18 18.79 -1.54
C ALA A 293 20.66 17.89 -0.40
N SER A 294 21.15 18.09 0.82
CA SER A 294 20.48 17.57 2.00
C SER A 294 19.22 18.38 2.29
N VAL A 295 18.20 17.68 2.78
CA VAL A 295 16.93 18.23 3.24
C VAL A 295 16.84 18.00 4.74
N ARG A 296 16.37 19.01 5.46
CA ARG A 296 16.00 18.90 6.87
C ARG A 296 14.69 19.62 7.10
N ILE A 297 13.68 18.89 7.56
CA ILE A 297 12.38 19.42 7.97
C ILE A 297 12.44 19.74 9.46
N SER A 298 11.98 20.92 9.86
CA SER A 298 11.91 21.33 11.26
C SER A 298 10.82 20.54 11.98
N GLU A 299 11.19 19.88 13.08
CA GLU A 299 10.26 19.14 13.95
C GLU A 299 9.61 20.03 15.03
N THR A 300 9.77 21.36 14.94
CA THR A 300 9.21 22.28 15.93
C THR A 300 7.77 22.64 15.54
N PRO A 301 6.76 22.36 16.39
CA PRO A 301 5.34 22.56 16.05
C PRO A 301 4.96 23.97 15.60
N ASP A 302 5.69 25.00 16.07
CA ASP A 302 5.41 26.40 15.77
C ASP A 302 6.29 26.98 14.64
N GLU A 303 7.22 26.21 14.09
CA GLU A 303 8.11 26.63 13.00
C GLU A 303 8.29 25.51 11.98
N TRP A 304 7.26 25.28 11.16
CA TRP A 304 7.38 24.42 9.98
C TRP A 304 8.30 25.10 8.96
N LYS A 305 9.51 24.56 8.82
CA LYS A 305 10.56 25.08 7.93
C LYS A 305 11.31 23.93 7.29
N ILE A 306 11.53 24.05 6.00
CA ILE A 306 12.36 23.11 5.24
C ILE A 306 13.69 23.79 4.92
N PHE A 307 14.78 23.13 5.28
CA PHE A 307 16.13 23.59 5.04
C PHE A 307 16.79 22.73 3.96
N ILE A 308 17.46 23.39 3.02
CA ILE A 308 18.19 22.79 1.91
C ILE A 308 19.66 23.15 2.10
N ASN A 309 20.49 22.17 2.48
CA ASN A 309 21.87 22.40 2.94
C ASN A 309 21.98 23.58 3.93
N ASP A 310 21.13 23.53 4.97
CA ASP A 310 21.01 24.51 6.07
C ASP A 310 20.51 25.92 5.69
N VAL A 311 20.14 26.15 4.43
CA VAL A 311 19.45 27.38 4.01
C VAL A 311 17.95 27.14 4.04
N TRP A 312 17.20 28.03 4.69
CA TRP A 312 15.73 27.96 4.66
C TRP A 312 15.24 28.16 3.22
N GLN A 313 14.40 27.24 2.72
CA GLN A 313 14.05 27.20 1.31
C GLN A 313 13.41 28.50 0.79
N ASP A 314 12.62 29.20 1.61
CA ASP A 314 11.98 30.48 1.25
C ASP A 314 13.01 31.61 1.05
N GLU A 315 14.24 31.44 1.53
CA GLU A 315 15.35 32.36 1.30
C GLU A 315 16.20 31.99 0.08
N LEU A 316 15.93 30.85 -0.57
CA LEU A 316 16.71 30.41 -1.73
C LEU A 316 16.35 31.18 -2.99
N GLY A 317 15.09 31.54 -3.17
CA GLY A 317 14.65 32.28 -4.35
C GLY A 317 13.14 32.32 -4.48
N GLU A 318 12.67 33.09 -5.45
CA GLU A 318 11.27 33.11 -5.87
C GLU A 318 11.05 31.93 -6.83
N ILE A 319 9.91 31.23 -6.64
CA ILE A 319 9.33 30.25 -7.57
C ILE A 319 8.52 31.04 -8.61
#